data_AF-X0YQ48-F1
#
_entry.id   AF-X0YQ48-F1
#
_cell.length_a   1.000
_cell.length_b   1.000
_cell.length_c   1.000
_cell.angle_alpha   90.00
_cell.angle_beta   90.00
_cell.angle_gamma   90.00
#
_symmetry.space_group_name_H-M   'P 1'
#
loop_
_entity.id
_entity.type
_entity.pdbx_description
1 polymer ?
#
loop_
_entity_poly.entity_id
_entity_poly.type
_entity_poly.pdbx_seq_one_letter_code
_entity_poly.pdbx_strand_id
1 'polypeptide(L)' 'DTKAFASKGKNTPLAGSRLKGKVMATISQGKLVYKDDSVKLEGKG' A
#
# COMPACT_ATOMS: atom_id res chain seq x y z
N ASP A 1 8.02 7.99 4.58
CA ASP A 1 9.11 8.50 3.74
C ASP A 1 8.65 8.53 2.28
N THR A 2 8.80 9.66 1.59
CA THR A 2 8.41 9.80 0.18
C THR A 2 9.33 8.99 -0.75
N LYS A 3 10.54 8.65 -0.32
CA LYS A 3 11.47 7.79 -1.07
C LYS A 3 10.91 6.38 -1.29
N ALA A 4 10.03 5.91 -0.40
CA ALA A 4 9.42 4.59 -0.47
C ALA A 4 8.16 4.51 -1.35
N PHE A 5 7.68 5.62 -1.91
CA PHE A 5 6.48 5.59 -2.75
C PHE A 5 6.73 4.74 -4.01
N ALA A 6 5.74 3.99 -4.48
CA ALA A 6 5.86 3.25 -5.73
C ALA A 6 5.71 4.16 -6.97
N SER A 7 4.98 5.27 -6.86
CA SER A 7 4.74 6.22 -7.96
C SER A 7 6.02 6.91 -8.42
N LYS A 8 6.11 7.29 -9.71
CA LYS A 8 7.25 8.08 -10.22
C LYS A 8 7.35 9.46 -9.57
N GLY A 9 6.23 10.17 -9.47
CA GLY A 9 6.16 11.46 -8.77
C GLY A 9 6.21 11.27 -7.25
N LYS A 10 7.13 12.01 -6.59
CA LYS A 10 7.35 11.99 -5.13
C LYS A 10 7.01 13.33 -4.46
N ASN A 11 6.64 14.33 -5.25
CA ASN A 11 6.27 15.66 -4.78
C ASN A 11 4.89 15.60 -4.10
N THR A 12 4.87 15.69 -2.78
CA THR A 12 3.63 15.75 -2.00
C THR A 12 3.77 16.76 -0.87
N PRO A 13 2.75 17.60 -0.62
CA PRO A 13 2.77 18.53 0.51
C PRO A 13 2.59 17.82 1.87
N LEU A 14 2.28 16.51 1.87
CA LEU A 14 1.99 15.73 3.09
C LEU A 14 3.24 15.06 3.69
N ALA A 15 4.44 15.37 3.20
CA ALA A 15 5.67 14.79 3.72
C ALA A 15 5.86 15.14 5.21
N GLY A 16 6.02 14.13 6.06
CA GLY A 16 6.13 14.29 7.52
C GLY A 16 4.81 14.26 8.28
N SER A 17 3.66 14.29 7.60
CA SER A 17 2.35 14.18 8.24
C SER A 17 2.03 12.74 8.66
N ARG A 18 1.40 12.56 9.83
CA ARG A 18 0.84 11.27 10.26
C ARG A 18 -0.62 11.16 9.82
N LEU A 19 -0.93 10.12 9.03
CA LEU A 19 -2.26 9.86 8.48
C LEU A 19 -2.85 8.57 9.08
N LYS A 20 -4.16 8.36 8.86
CA LYS A 20 -4.90 7.15 9.24
C LYS A 20 -5.61 6.56 8.01
N GLY A 21 -5.98 5.28 8.08
CA GLY A 21 -6.72 4.60 7.00
C GLY A 21 -5.85 4.22 5.78
N LYS A 22 -4.70 3.58 6.01
CA LYS A 22 -3.85 3.07 4.92
C LYS A 22 -4.55 1.94 4.17
N VAL A 23 -4.40 1.90 2.85
CA VAL A 23 -4.87 0.78 2.01
C VAL A 23 -4.03 -0.46 2.33
N MET A 24 -4.69 -1.55 2.72
CA MET A 24 -4.03 -2.80 3.12
C MET A 24 -3.94 -3.82 1.98
N ALA A 25 -4.88 -3.80 1.04
CA ALA A 25 -4.89 -4.68 -0.14
C ALA A 25 -5.72 -4.07 -1.27
N THR A 26 -5.49 -4.51 -2.50
CA THR A 26 -6.34 -4.18 -3.66
C THR A 26 -6.53 -5.43 -4.51
N ILE A 27 -7.78 -5.71 -4.86
CA ILE A 27 -8.18 -6.83 -5.72
C ILE A 27 -8.73 -6.26 -7.02
N SER A 28 -8.24 -6.76 -8.15
CA SER A 28 -8.73 -6.41 -9.48
C SER A 28 -8.93 -7.69 -10.29
N GLN A 29 -10.12 -7.85 -10.87
CA GLN A 29 -10.48 -9.05 -11.65
C GLN A 29 -10.25 -10.36 -10.86
N GLY A 30 -10.58 -10.35 -9.56
CA GLY A 30 -10.38 -11.50 -8.66
C GLY A 30 -8.93 -11.77 -8.27
N LYS A 31 -7.96 -10.96 -8.71
CA LYS A 31 -6.53 -11.11 -8.38
C LYS A 31 -6.11 -10.09 -7.34
N LEU A 32 -5.34 -10.52 -6.35
CA LEU A 32 -4.67 -9.61 -5.40
C LEU A 32 -3.51 -8.89 -6.10
N VAL A 33 -3.72 -7.63 -6.45
CA VAL A 33 -2.75 -6.82 -7.23
C VAL A 33 -1.88 -5.91 -6.36
N TYR A 34 -2.30 -5.67 -5.13
CA TYR A 34 -1.51 -4.96 -4.12
C TYR A 34 -1.83 -5.53 -2.74
N LYS A 35 -0.82 -5.57 -1.89
CA LYS A 35 -0.93 -5.96 -0.49
C LYS A 35 0.13 -5.19 0.30
N ASP A 36 -0.25 -4.67 1.45
CA ASP A 36 0.71 -4.15 2.40
C ASP A 36 1.55 -5.29 3.00
N ASP A 37 2.82 -5.04 3.24
CA ASP A 37 3.76 -6.06 3.75
C ASP A 37 3.35 -6.61 5.12
N SER A 38 2.59 -5.86 5.92
CA SER A 38 2.10 -6.31 7.22
C SER A 38 0.96 -7.34 7.14
N VAL A 39 0.29 -7.46 5.99
CA VAL A 39 -0.83 -8.40 5.81
C VAL A 39 -0.26 -9.79 5.53
N LYS A 40 -0.55 -10.77 6.38
CA LYS A 40 -0.25 -12.19 6.11
C LYS A 40 -1.46 -12.84 5.43
N LEU A 41 -1.22 -13.60 4.37
CA LEU A 41 -2.25 -14.41 3.74
C LEU A 41 -2.08 -15.83 4.29
N GLU A 42 -3.13 -16.34 4.90
CA GLU A 42 -3.19 -17.74 5.33
C GLU A 42 -4.16 -18.45 4.39
N GLY A 43 -3.65 -19.36 3.57
CA GLY A 43 -4.46 -20.27 2.77
C GLY A 43 -4.45 -21.65 3.39
N LYS A 44 -5.61 -22.28 3.52
CA LYS A 44 -5.67 -23.74 3.63
C LYS A 44 -5.35 -24.29 2.25
N GLY A 45 -4.12 -24.78 2.09
CA GLY A 45 -3.80 -25.73 1.01
C GLY A 45 -4.54 -27.03 1.21
#